data_AF-A0A1I6IAH0-F1
#
_entry.id   AF-A0A1I6IAH0-F1
#
_cell.length_a   1.000
_cell.length_b   1.000
_cell.length_c   1.000
_cell.angle_alpha   90.00
_cell.angle_beta   90.00
_cell.angle_gamma   90.00
#
_symmetry.space_group_name_H-M   'P 1'
#
loop_
_entity.id
_entity.type
_entity.pdbx_description
1 polymer ?
#
loop_
_entity_poly.entity_id
_entity_poly.type
_entity_poly.pdbx_seq_one_letter_code
_entity_poly.pdbx_strand_id
1 'polypeptide(L)'
;MDFKTLEEKIEELNHINPNASHASWERYMRLYHLIYEALLEMESKGVIAIFPKEKSLGYLEELLINDGPEFSYTFIFWKRFRFWKKYKIGVCVRGLPICRPLSTDD
;
A
#
# COMPACT_ATOMS: atom_id res chain seq x y z
N MET A 1 14.39 -1.59 -0.50
CA MET A 1 14.10 -1.70 0.96
C MET A 1 13.96 -3.18 1.33
N ASP A 2 14.25 -3.63 2.56
CA ASP A 2 13.93 -5.01 2.98
C ASP A 2 12.50 -5.13 3.56
N PHE A 3 11.99 -6.37 3.69
CA PHE A 3 10.61 -6.57 4.15
C PHE A 3 10.38 -6.13 5.59
N LYS A 4 11.37 -6.26 6.49
CA LYS A 4 11.19 -5.86 7.89
C LYS A 4 11.05 -4.33 7.98
N THR A 5 11.91 -3.58 7.29
CA THR A 5 11.80 -2.13 7.20
C THR A 5 10.47 -1.70 6.57
N LEU A 6 9.98 -2.44 5.59
CA LEU A 6 8.65 -2.18 5.01
C LEU A 6 7.54 -2.31 6.08
N GLU A 7 7.57 -3.35 6.91
CA GLU A 7 6.60 -3.52 8.01
C GLU A 7 6.64 -2.33 8.99
N GLU A 8 7.83 -1.90 9.39
CA GLU A 8 8.03 -0.74 10.26
C GLU A 8 7.47 0.55 9.64
N LYS A 9 7.65 0.74 8.32
CA LYS A 9 7.13 1.90 7.59
C LYS A 9 5.61 1.87 7.45
N ILE A 10 5.01 0.69 7.25
CA ILE A 10 3.55 0.51 7.27
C ILE A 10 3.01 0.87 8.65
N GLU A 11 3.66 0.41 9.72
CA GLU A 11 3.28 0.79 11.09
C GLU A 11 3.37 2.31 11.29
N GLU A 12 4.48 2.95 10.88
CA GLU A 12 4.63 4.41 10.94
C GLU A 12 3.50 5.14 10.19
N LEU A 13 3.14 4.69 8.98
CA LEU A 13 2.06 5.26 8.18
C LEU A 13 0.72 5.24 8.94
N ASN A 14 0.39 4.12 9.59
CA ASN A 14 -0.87 3.95 10.31
C ASN A 14 -0.95 4.74 11.61
N HIS A 15 0.17 5.30 12.12
CA HIS A 15 0.18 6.20 13.27
C HIS A 15 0.06 7.68 12.91
N ILE A 16 0.19 8.04 11.63
CA ILE A 16 0.01 9.42 11.17
C ILE A 16 -1.49 9.71 11.09
N ASN A 17 -1.94 10.80 11.72
CA ASN A 17 -3.27 11.36 11.48
C ASN A 17 -3.19 12.39 10.32
N PRO A 18 -3.57 12.02 9.08
CA PRO A 18 -3.48 12.92 7.93
C PRO A 18 -4.43 14.12 8.01
N ASN A 19 -5.49 14.05 8.82
CA ASN A 19 -6.46 15.14 8.96
C ASN A 19 -6.04 16.19 10.00
N ALA A 20 -4.93 15.97 10.73
CA ALA A 20 -4.47 16.88 11.77
C ALA A 20 -3.92 18.20 11.22
N SER A 21 -3.23 18.17 10.08
CA SER A 21 -2.67 19.35 9.43
C SER A 21 -2.25 19.05 7.99
N HIS A 22 -2.02 20.08 7.18
CA HIS A 22 -1.47 19.92 5.83
C HIS A 22 -0.10 19.21 5.85
N ALA A 23 0.77 19.53 6.81
CA ALA A 23 2.07 18.86 6.95
C ALA A 23 1.92 17.37 7.31
N SER A 24 0.93 17.01 8.13
CA SER A 24 0.61 15.60 8.44
C SER A 24 0.12 14.86 7.20
N TRP A 25 -0.73 15.49 6.39
CA TRP A 25 -1.19 14.96 5.12
C TRP A 25 -0.03 14.74 4.14
N GLU A 26 0.85 15.73 3.95
CA GLU A 26 2.01 15.59 3.07
C GLU A 26 2.94 14.46 3.53
N ARG A 27 3.20 14.36 4.85
CA ARG A 27 4.01 13.28 5.41
C ARG A 27 3.38 11.91 5.15
N TYR A 28 2.06 11.80 5.33
CA TYR A 28 1.32 10.57 5.06
C TYR A 28 1.49 10.15 3.60
N MET A 29 1.25 11.07 2.66
CA MET A 29 1.35 10.79 1.22
C MET A 29 2.77 10.39 0.82
N ARG A 30 3.80 11.11 1.27
CA ARG A 30 5.20 10.77 1.00
C ARG A 30 5.57 9.37 1.50
N LEU A 31 5.13 9.02 2.71
CA LEU A 31 5.40 7.71 3.28
C LEU A 31 4.65 6.60 2.54
N TYR A 32 3.40 6.85 2.13
CA TYR A 32 2.65 5.93 1.29
C TYR A 32 3.36 5.66 -0.05
N HIS A 33 3.82 6.70 -0.74
CA HIS A 33 4.56 6.55 -1.99
C HIS A 33 5.86 5.75 -1.80
N LEU A 34 6.61 6.01 -0.74
CA LEU A 34 7.81 5.24 -0.40
C LEU A 34 7.51 3.74 -0.20
N ILE A 35 6.42 3.43 0.49
CA ILE A 35 5.96 2.04 0.69
C ILE A 35 5.56 1.42 -0.65
N TYR A 36 4.84 2.15 -1.48
CA TYR A 36 4.38 1.68 -2.79
C TYR A 36 5.54 1.37 -3.74
N GLU A 37 6.54 2.26 -3.86
CA GLU A 37 7.74 2.02 -4.66
C GLU A 37 8.52 0.79 -4.19
N ALA A 38 8.65 0.61 -2.87
CA ALA A 38 9.29 -0.57 -2.31
C ALA A 38 8.52 -1.86 -2.64
N LEU A 39 7.18 -1.81 -2.66
CA LEU A 39 6.35 -2.95 -3.05
C LEU A 39 6.49 -3.29 -4.53
N LEU A 40 6.57 -2.30 -5.43
CA LEU A 40 6.86 -2.53 -6.85
C LEU A 40 8.22 -3.23 -7.06
N GLU A 41 9.26 -2.76 -6.34
CA GLU A 41 10.58 -3.39 -6.36
C GLU A 41 10.50 -4.84 -5.85
N MET A 42 9.77 -5.09 -4.76
CA MET A 42 9.63 -6.43 -4.18
C MET A 42 8.77 -7.37 -5.03
N GLU A 43 7.74 -6.86 -5.71
CA GLU A 43 6.92 -7.64 -6.65
C GLU A 43 7.77 -8.10 -7.83
N SER A 44 8.51 -7.18 -8.46
CA SER A 44 9.38 -7.52 -9.60
C SER A 44 10.48 -8.53 -9.25
N LYS A 45 10.99 -8.50 -8.01
CA LYS A 45 11.94 -9.48 -7.48
C LYS A 45 11.28 -10.77 -6.96
N GLY A 46 9.94 -10.85 -6.99
CA GLY A 46 9.19 -12.01 -6.49
C GLY A 46 9.32 -12.26 -4.99
N VAL A 47 9.68 -11.24 -4.21
CA VAL A 47 9.84 -11.27 -2.75
C VAL A 47 8.48 -11.31 -2.05
N ILE A 48 7.47 -10.69 -2.64
CA ILE A 48 6.09 -10.71 -2.17
C ILE A 48 5.20 -11.48 -3.15
N ALA A 49 4.06 -11.92 -2.64
CA ALA A 49 2.94 -12.36 -3.45
C ALA A 49 1.79 -11.39 -3.27
N ILE A 50 1.02 -11.17 -4.34
CA ILE A 50 -0.13 -10.27 -4.36
C ILE A 50 -1.42 -11.02 -4.75
N PHE A 51 -2.56 -10.45 -4.35
CA PHE A 51 -3.90 -10.87 -4.71
C PHE A 51 -4.81 -9.64 -4.82
N PRO A 52 -5.72 -9.56 -5.81
CA PRO A 52 -5.93 -10.55 -6.85
C PRO A 52 -4.85 -10.39 -7.96
N LYS A 53 -4.56 -11.45 -8.71
CA LYS A 53 -3.36 -11.53 -9.59
C LYS A 53 -3.58 -11.04 -11.02
N GLU A 54 -4.79 -10.61 -11.35
CA GLU A 54 -5.19 -10.18 -12.69
C GLU A 54 -4.47 -8.89 -13.10
N LYS A 55 -3.99 -8.11 -12.12
CA LYS A 55 -3.24 -6.87 -12.30
C LYS A 55 -2.01 -6.88 -11.39
N SER A 56 -0.92 -6.26 -11.83
CA SER A 56 0.25 -6.00 -10.98
C SER A 56 0.01 -4.77 -10.12
N LEU A 57 0.89 -4.52 -9.13
CA LEU A 57 0.80 -3.30 -8.32
C LEU A 57 0.93 -2.03 -9.16
N GLY A 58 1.63 -2.08 -10.30
CA GLY A 58 1.78 -0.95 -11.24
C GLY A 58 0.45 -0.35 -11.70
N TYR A 59 -0.63 -1.13 -11.67
CA TYR A 59 -1.97 -0.63 -11.95
C TYR A 59 -2.46 0.43 -10.94
N LEU A 60 -1.97 0.43 -9.68
CA LEU A 60 -2.31 1.47 -8.72
C LEU A 60 -1.78 2.85 -9.14
N GLU A 61 -0.59 2.91 -9.75
CA GLU A 61 -0.01 4.15 -10.25
C GLU A 61 -0.82 4.72 -11.41
N GLU A 62 -1.26 3.87 -12.34
CA GLU A 62 -2.15 4.28 -13.43
C GLU A 62 -3.46 4.88 -12.92
N LEU A 63 -4.02 4.33 -11.82
CA LEU A 63 -5.22 4.86 -11.18
C LEU A 63 -4.98 6.19 -10.46
N LEU A 64 -3.81 6.39 -9.85
CA LEU A 64 -3.45 7.65 -9.19
C LEU A 64 -3.26 8.79 -10.20
N ILE A 65 -2.83 8.49 -11.42
CA ILE A 65 -2.55 9.49 -12.46
C ILE A 65 -3.81 9.86 -13.25
N ASN A 66 -4.72 8.91 -13.50
CA ASN A 66 -5.77 9.08 -14.51
C ASN A 66 -7.18 9.34 -13.96
N ASP A 67 -7.37 9.72 -12.69
CA ASP A 67 -8.70 9.82 -12.06
C ASP A 67 -9.57 8.61 -12.44
N GLY A 68 -9.07 7.40 -12.16
CA GLY A 68 -9.69 6.15 -12.58
C GLY A 68 -11.18 6.02 -12.19
N PRO A 69 -11.91 5.00 -12.68
CA PRO A 69 -13.33 4.84 -12.35
C PRO A 69 -13.55 4.95 -10.84
N GLU A 70 -14.67 5.54 -10.40
CA GLU A 70 -14.98 6.07 -9.04
C GLU A 70 -14.82 5.09 -7.83
N PHE A 71 -14.15 3.96 -7.99
CA PHE A 71 -13.98 2.89 -7.01
C PHE A 71 -12.56 2.86 -6.44
N SER A 72 -12.46 2.55 -5.14
CA SER A 72 -11.20 2.19 -4.51
C SER A 72 -10.70 0.87 -5.08
N TYR A 73 -9.39 0.77 -5.34
CA TYR A 73 -8.76 -0.47 -5.76
C TYR A 73 -7.73 -0.90 -4.74
N THR A 74 -7.79 -2.17 -4.32
CA THR A 74 -6.92 -2.70 -3.27
C THR A 74 -6.34 -4.04 -3.65
N PHE A 75 -5.07 -4.24 -3.29
CA PHE A 75 -4.37 -5.51 -3.31
C PHE A 75 -4.10 -6.00 -1.90
N ILE A 76 -4.20 -7.30 -1.70
CA ILE A 76 -3.67 -8.00 -0.54
C ILE A 76 -2.28 -8.51 -0.90
N PHE A 77 -1.30 -8.30 -0.04
CA PHE A 77 0.05 -8.81 -0.24
C PHE A 77 0.62 -9.43 1.04
N TRP A 78 1.61 -10.30 0.86
CA TRP A 78 2.37 -10.91 1.95
C TRP A 78 3.78 -11.26 1.49
N LYS A 79 4.70 -11.42 2.45
CA LYS A 79 6.04 -11.94 2.15
C LYS A 79 5.93 -13.36 1.62
N ARG A 80 6.59 -13.65 0.49
CA ARG A 80 6.59 -14.99 -0.09
C ARG A 80 7.14 -15.99 0.93
N PHE A 81 6.51 -17.16 1.01
CA PHE A 81 6.79 -18.22 2.00
C PHE A 81 6.46 -17.87 3.47
N ARG A 82 5.81 -16.72 3.75
CA ARG A 82 5.30 -16.36 5.08
C ARG A 82 3.86 -15.82 4.98
N PHE A 83 2.89 -16.74 4.97
CA PHE A 83 1.47 -16.42 4.74
C PHE A 83 0.70 -15.90 5.97
N TRP A 84 1.30 -15.97 7.16
CA TRP A 84 0.65 -15.69 8.44
C TRP A 84 0.35 -14.21 8.67
N LYS A 85 1.07 -13.31 8.01
CA LYS A 85 0.87 -11.86 8.11
C LYS A 85 0.65 -11.30 6.71
N LYS A 86 -0.56 -10.77 6.50
CA LYS A 86 -1.00 -10.17 5.25
C LYS A 86 -1.24 -8.69 5.46
N TYR A 87 -1.16 -7.97 4.36
CA TYR A 87 -1.33 -6.53 4.31
C TYR A 87 -2.27 -6.19 3.17
N LYS A 88 -2.96 -5.07 3.29
CA LYS A 88 -3.80 -4.49 2.27
C LYS A 88 -3.18 -3.16 1.86
N ILE A 89 -2.96 -2.97 0.56
CA ILE A 89 -2.59 -1.68 -0.02
C ILE A 89 -3.65 -1.30 -1.04
N GLY A 90 -3.99 -0.02 -1.13
CA GLY A 90 -4.88 0.45 -2.18
C GLY A 90 -4.94 1.96 -2.28
N VAL A 91 -5.61 2.41 -3.33
CA VAL A 91 -5.83 3.82 -3.66
C VAL A 91 -7.33 4.09 -3.73
N CYS A 92 -7.72 5.31 -3.39
CA CYS A 92 -9.11 5.77 -3.48
C CYS A 92 -9.11 7.11 -4.20
N VAL A 93 -9.87 7.24 -5.29
CA VAL A 93 -9.89 8.44 -6.15
C VAL A 93 -10.31 9.69 -5.36
N ARG A 94 -11.22 9.55 -4.38
CA ARG A 94 -11.72 10.65 -3.53
C ARG A 94 -11.33 10.51 -2.06
N GLY A 95 -10.41 9.60 -1.73
CA GLY A 95 -10.06 9.27 -0.35
C GLY A 95 -8.57 9.16 -0.15
N LEU A 96 -8.15 8.98 1.10
CA LEU A 96 -6.76 8.70 1.40
C LEU A 96 -6.39 7.30 0.91
N PRO A 97 -5.24 7.14 0.23
CA PRO A 97 -4.74 5.82 -0.07
C PRO A 97 -4.43 5.10 1.24
N ILE A 98 -4.47 3.77 1.25
CA ILE A 98 -4.30 2.98 2.46
C ILE A 98 -3.19 1.95 2.28
N CYS A 99 -2.39 1.75 3.32
CA CYS A 99 -1.55 0.56 3.45
C CYS A 99 -1.57 0.12 4.91
N ARG A 100 -2.12 -1.06 5.22
CA ARG A 100 -2.33 -1.51 6.60
C ARG A 100 -2.28 -3.04 6.71
N PRO A 101 -1.99 -3.59 7.90
CA PRO A 101 -2.18 -5.02 8.16
C PRO A 101 -3.62 -5.43 7.86
N LEU A 102 -3.81 -6.63 7.30
CA LEU A 102 -5.14 -7.20 7.10
C LEU A 102 -5.67 -7.65 8.48
N SER A 103 -6.78 -7.06 8.93
CA SER A 103 -7.47 -7.52 10.14
C SER A 103 -8.22 -8.82 9.88
N THR A 104 -8.52 -9.59 10.93
CA THR A 104 -9.38 -10.79 10.83
C THR A 104 -10.81 -10.49 10.36
N ASP A 105 -11.23 -9.23 10.41
CA ASP A 105 -12.57 -8.76 10.03
C ASP A 105 -12.66 -8.17 8.61
N ASP A 106 -11.56 -8.22 7.81
CA ASP A 106 -11.48 -7.71 6.43
C ASP A 106 -11.78 -8.77 5.35
#